data_AF-A0A0K0CZZ4-F1
#
_entry.id   AF-A0A0K0CZZ4-F1
#
_cell.length_a   1.000
_cell.length_b   1.000
_cell.length_c   1.000
_cell.angle_alpha   90.00
_cell.angle_beta   90.00
_cell.angle_gamma   90.00
#
_symmetry.space_group_name_H-M   'P 1'
#
loop_
_entity.id
_entity.type
_entity.pdbx_description
1 polymer ?
#
loop_
_entity_poly.entity_id
_entity_poly.type
_entity_poly.pdbx_seq_one_letter_code
_entity_poly.pdbx_strand_id
1 'polypeptide(L)'
;MINASEFHGRVSINMNPIDMKEMEKKYQYLKPGGHYIPQDCKARSRIAVVVPYRDREAHLKILLNHMHSFLTKQKLDYSFIVVEPVDQTMNRAKLLNVGFVEALKLYDWQCFLFHDVDVLPEDDRNLHYCPYKNPRHMAVAMNKFEYKLIYKEMFGTSSALTANQFRRINGFSNRYWGWGGEDDDMYKR
;
A
#
# COMPACT_ATOMS: atom_id res chain seq x y z
N MET A 1 -2.30 -4.27 22.70
CA MET A 1 -0.85 -4.23 22.38
C MET A 1 -0.58 -5.42 21.49
N ILE A 2 0.28 -5.32 20.46
CA ILE A 2 0.65 -6.52 19.70
C ILE A 2 1.47 -7.41 20.63
N ASN A 3 1.13 -8.69 20.73
CA ASN A 3 2.04 -9.65 21.31
C ASN A 3 3.08 -10.02 20.26
N ALA A 4 4.37 -9.85 20.54
CA ALA A 4 5.44 -10.16 19.60
C ALA A 4 5.42 -11.63 19.14
N SER A 5 4.75 -12.51 19.89
CA SER A 5 4.52 -13.91 19.52
C SER A 5 3.53 -14.12 18.36
N GLU A 6 2.80 -13.09 17.91
CA GLU A 6 1.83 -13.18 16.81
C GLU A 6 2.47 -13.04 15.41
N PHE A 7 3.75 -12.64 15.35
CA PHE A 7 4.50 -12.51 14.09
C PHE A 7 5.56 -13.60 14.01
N HIS A 8 5.64 -14.24 12.83
CA HIS A 8 6.50 -15.39 12.59
C HIS A 8 7.76 -15.03 11.78
N GLY A 9 7.87 -13.78 11.33
CA GLY A 9 8.94 -13.32 10.46
C GLY A 9 8.64 -13.63 9.00
N ARG A 10 9.56 -14.36 8.35
CA ARG A 10 9.47 -14.60 6.91
C ARG A 10 8.22 -15.42 6.57
N VAL A 11 7.45 -14.95 5.59
CA VAL A 11 6.24 -15.62 5.10
C VAL A 11 6.45 -16.15 3.68
N SER A 12 5.80 -17.27 3.37
CA SER A 12 5.78 -17.82 2.01
C SER A 12 4.96 -16.92 1.08
N ILE A 13 5.51 -16.61 -0.09
CA ILE A 13 4.82 -15.84 -1.12
C ILE A 13 4.15 -16.78 -2.11
N ASN A 14 2.84 -16.61 -2.33
CA ASN A 14 2.10 -17.29 -3.39
C ASN A 14 1.92 -16.34 -4.58
N MET A 15 2.59 -16.66 -5.68
CA MET A 15 2.54 -15.87 -6.93
C MET A 15 1.43 -16.33 -7.89
N ASN A 16 0.58 -17.28 -7.49
CA ASN A 16 -0.52 -17.73 -8.33
C ASN A 16 -1.75 -16.84 -8.09
N PRO A 17 -2.26 -16.15 -9.13
CA PRO A 17 -3.50 -15.39 -9.00
C PRO A 17 -4.68 -16.35 -8.78
N ILE A 18 -5.61 -15.94 -7.93
CA ILE A 18 -6.89 -16.63 -7.74
C ILE A 18 -8.03 -15.81 -8.36
N ASP A 19 -9.13 -16.46 -8.71
CA ASP A 19 -10.30 -15.77 -9.26
C ASP A 19 -10.92 -14.81 -8.23
N MET A 20 -11.54 -13.72 -8.70
CA MET A 20 -12.17 -12.73 -7.81
C MET A 20 -13.31 -13.36 -6.99
N LYS A 21 -14.10 -14.27 -7.56
CA LYS A 21 -15.19 -14.94 -6.81
C LYS A 21 -14.64 -15.88 -5.74
N GLU A 22 -13.49 -16.51 -6.01
CA GLU A 22 -12.80 -17.32 -5.01
C GLU A 22 -12.26 -16.43 -3.88
N MET A 23 -11.68 -15.28 -4.23
CA MET A 23 -11.17 -14.30 -3.29
C MET A 23 -12.28 -13.73 -2.39
N GLU A 24 -13.45 -13.40 -2.95
CA GLU A 24 -14.62 -12.95 -2.19
C GLU A 24 -15.10 -14.00 -1.18
N LYS A 25 -15.17 -15.27 -1.58
CA LYS A 25 -15.50 -16.38 -0.66
C LYS A 25 -14.47 -16.53 0.44
N LYS A 26 -13.18 -16.44 0.10
CA LYS A 26 -12.07 -16.55 1.04
C LYS A 26 -12.07 -15.42 2.07
N TYR A 27 -12.43 -14.21 1.65
CA TYR A 27 -12.38 -13.00 2.47
C TYR A 27 -13.78 -12.43 2.77
N GLN A 28 -14.74 -13.31 3.07
CA GLN A 28 -16.13 -12.95 3.40
C GLN A 28 -16.30 -11.99 4.59
N TYR A 29 -15.25 -11.79 5.40
CA TYR A 29 -15.24 -10.84 6.51
C TYR A 29 -14.95 -9.38 6.07
N LEU A 30 -14.59 -9.16 4.81
CA LEU A 30 -14.42 -7.83 4.25
C LEU A 30 -15.78 -7.22 3.92
N LYS A 31 -15.92 -5.93 4.20
CA LYS A 31 -17.08 -5.13 3.76
C LYS A 31 -16.93 -4.75 2.28
N PRO A 32 -18.02 -4.30 1.61
CA PRO A 32 -17.94 -3.77 0.25
C PRO A 32 -16.80 -2.75 0.07
N GLY A 33 -16.12 -2.82 -1.07
CA GLY A 33 -14.92 -2.03 -1.34
C GLY A 33 -13.63 -2.61 -0.75
N GLY A 34 -13.66 -3.82 -0.18
CA GLY A 34 -12.47 -4.47 0.39
C GLY A 34 -12.07 -3.92 1.76
N HIS A 35 -13.02 -3.32 2.49
CA HIS A 35 -12.78 -2.64 3.76
C HIS A 35 -12.81 -3.63 4.94
N TYR A 36 -11.69 -3.77 5.63
CA TYR A 36 -11.58 -4.53 6.87
C TYR A 36 -11.60 -3.64 8.10
N ILE A 37 -12.30 -4.06 9.15
CA ILE A 37 -12.24 -3.47 10.50
C ILE A 37 -12.13 -4.63 11.51
N PRO A 38 -11.15 -4.64 12.43
CA PRO A 38 -11.06 -5.65 13.48
C PRO A 38 -12.32 -5.68 14.34
N GLN A 39 -12.83 -6.88 14.63
CA GLN A 39 -14.05 -7.07 15.42
C GLN A 39 -13.78 -7.27 16.92
N ASP A 40 -12.57 -7.70 17.24
CA ASP A 40 -12.12 -8.08 18.59
C ASP A 40 -11.38 -6.94 19.32
N CYS A 41 -11.05 -5.86 18.63
CA CYS A 41 -10.29 -4.76 19.20
C CYS A 41 -10.51 -3.45 18.43
N LYS A 42 -10.10 -2.33 19.05
CA LYS A 42 -9.97 -1.06 18.33
C LYS A 42 -8.78 -1.14 17.37
N ALA A 43 -9.02 -0.81 16.10
CA ALA A 43 -7.97 -0.75 15.09
C ALA A 43 -6.81 0.17 15.50
N ARG A 44 -5.60 -0.25 15.17
CA ARG A 44 -4.37 0.49 15.53
C ARG A 44 -4.19 1.77 14.71
N SER A 45 -4.60 1.72 13.45
CA SER A 45 -4.56 2.84 12.51
C SER A 45 -5.60 2.59 11.42
N ARG A 46 -6.18 3.67 10.89
CA ARG A 46 -7.00 3.65 9.68
C ARG A 46 -6.13 3.93 8.46
N ILE A 47 -6.06 3.01 7.51
CA ILE A 47 -5.10 3.02 6.41
C ILE A 47 -5.79 2.88 5.05
N ALA A 48 -5.60 3.88 4.19
CA ALA A 48 -5.91 3.75 2.76
C ALA A 48 -4.68 3.19 2.04
N VAL A 49 -4.82 2.03 1.39
CA VAL A 49 -3.79 1.47 0.51
C VAL A 49 -4.06 1.93 -0.91
N VAL A 50 -3.30 2.91 -1.37
CA VAL A 50 -3.47 3.52 -2.69
C VAL A 50 -2.56 2.83 -3.71
N VAL A 51 -3.18 2.21 -4.71
CA VAL A 51 -2.48 1.41 -5.72
C VAL A 51 -2.71 2.03 -7.10
N PRO A 52 -1.68 2.65 -7.73
CA PRO A 52 -1.78 3.09 -9.11
C PRO A 52 -1.74 1.85 -10.01
N TYR A 53 -2.70 1.74 -10.92
CA TYR A 53 -2.97 0.50 -11.65
C TYR A 53 -3.30 0.77 -13.12
N ARG A 54 -2.86 -0.13 -14.01
CA ARG A 54 -3.28 -0.19 -15.42
C ARG A 54 -2.86 -1.54 -16.00
N ASP A 55 -3.78 -2.30 -16.60
CA ASP A 55 -3.51 -3.55 -17.35
C ASP A 55 -2.64 -4.58 -16.60
N ARG A 56 -2.87 -4.76 -15.29
CA ARG A 56 -2.03 -5.61 -14.41
C ARG A 56 -2.86 -6.57 -13.55
N GLU A 57 -3.97 -7.07 -14.08
CA GLU A 57 -4.98 -7.82 -13.32
C GLU A 57 -4.41 -9.00 -12.52
N ALA A 58 -3.50 -9.77 -13.12
CA ALA A 58 -2.84 -10.89 -12.43
C ALA A 58 -2.03 -10.42 -11.20
N HIS A 59 -1.28 -9.32 -11.33
CA HIS A 59 -0.54 -8.74 -10.20
C HIS A 59 -1.49 -8.22 -9.13
N LEU A 60 -2.59 -7.57 -9.52
CA LEU A 60 -3.59 -7.07 -8.57
C LEU A 60 -4.22 -8.22 -7.77
N LYS A 61 -4.58 -9.33 -8.43
CA LYS A 61 -5.11 -10.53 -7.76
C LYS A 61 -4.11 -11.12 -6.76
N ILE A 62 -2.83 -11.18 -7.13
CA ILE A 62 -1.76 -11.65 -6.23
C ILE A 62 -1.61 -10.70 -5.03
N LEU A 63 -1.54 -9.39 -5.28
CA LEU A 63 -1.44 -8.35 -4.25
C LEU A 63 -2.59 -8.45 -3.25
N LEU A 64 -3.83 -8.43 -3.73
CA LEU A 64 -5.02 -8.47 -2.86
C LEU A 64 -5.05 -9.76 -2.05
N ASN A 65 -4.79 -10.92 -2.69
CA ASN A 65 -4.78 -12.20 -1.99
C ASN A 65 -3.73 -12.24 -0.87
N HIS A 66 -2.54 -11.70 -1.11
CA HIS A 66 -1.48 -11.65 -0.10
C HIS A 66 -1.80 -10.63 0.99
N MET A 67 -2.05 -9.38 0.59
CA MET A 67 -2.12 -8.24 1.48
C MET A 67 -3.37 -8.24 2.36
N HIS A 68 -4.51 -8.78 1.92
CA HIS A 68 -5.67 -8.91 2.80
C HIS A 68 -5.36 -9.78 4.02
N SER A 69 -4.73 -10.93 3.81
CA SER A 69 -4.30 -11.80 4.91
C SER A 69 -3.22 -11.12 5.77
N PHE A 70 -2.31 -10.38 5.15
CA PHE A 70 -1.18 -9.73 5.79
C PHE A 70 -1.60 -8.57 6.71
N LEU A 71 -2.42 -7.64 6.21
CA LEU A 71 -2.85 -6.45 6.94
C LEU A 71 -3.86 -6.76 8.05
N THR A 72 -4.71 -7.78 7.85
CA THR A 72 -5.67 -8.26 8.86
C THR A 72 -4.97 -8.74 10.13
N LYS A 73 -3.85 -9.48 9.99
CA LYS A 73 -3.03 -9.92 11.14
C LYS A 73 -2.48 -8.76 11.96
N GLN A 74 -2.26 -7.61 11.33
CA GLN A 74 -1.73 -6.42 12.00
C GLN A 74 -2.79 -5.60 12.74
N LYS A 75 -4.06 -6.06 12.76
CA LYS A 75 -5.21 -5.40 13.42
C LYS A 75 -5.43 -3.97 12.95
N LEU A 76 -5.35 -3.79 11.64
CA LEU A 76 -5.53 -2.52 10.94
C LEU A 76 -6.98 -2.35 10.50
N ASP A 77 -7.45 -1.11 10.42
CA ASP A 77 -8.65 -0.74 9.69
C ASP A 77 -8.18 -0.24 8.33
N TYR A 78 -8.49 -0.96 7.24
CA TYR A 78 -7.90 -0.65 5.94
C TYR A 78 -8.83 -0.94 4.77
N SER A 79 -8.58 -0.25 3.66
CA SER A 79 -9.18 -0.56 2.37
C SER A 79 -8.19 -0.31 1.23
N PHE A 80 -8.43 -0.97 0.09
CA PHE A 80 -7.66 -0.76 -1.14
C PHE A 80 -8.35 0.27 -2.03
N ILE A 81 -7.57 1.24 -2.50
CA ILE A 81 -7.98 2.30 -3.43
C ILE A 81 -7.16 2.08 -4.69
N VAL A 82 -7.70 1.28 -5.60
CA VAL A 82 -7.09 1.00 -6.90
C VAL A 82 -7.45 2.14 -7.84
N VAL A 83 -6.44 2.84 -8.37
CA VAL A 83 -6.62 4.03 -9.19
C VAL A 83 -6.12 3.76 -10.60
N GLU A 84 -7.05 3.75 -11.54
CA GLU A 84 -6.79 3.46 -12.95
C GLU A 84 -6.96 4.72 -13.82
N PRO A 85 -6.00 5.06 -14.70
CA PRO A 85 -6.16 6.14 -15.65
C PRO A 85 -7.06 5.73 -16.82
N VAL A 86 -7.85 6.67 -17.35
CA VAL A 86 -8.59 6.49 -18.60
C VAL A 86 -7.77 7.04 -19.77
N ASP A 87 -7.42 6.20 -20.73
CA ASP A 87 -6.82 6.55 -22.05
C ASP A 87 -5.69 7.60 -22.03
N GLN A 88 -4.77 7.51 -21.06
CA GLN A 88 -3.60 8.38 -20.99
C GLN A 88 -2.32 7.61 -20.69
N THR A 89 -1.19 8.27 -20.97
CA THR A 89 0.12 7.83 -20.45
C THR A 89 0.06 7.70 -18.94
N MET A 90 0.66 6.62 -18.41
CA MET A 90 0.71 6.38 -16.97
C MET A 90 1.44 7.52 -16.27
N ASN A 91 0.84 8.05 -15.23
CA ASN A 91 1.46 9.02 -14.34
C ASN A 91 1.23 8.52 -12.92
N ARG A 92 2.20 7.73 -12.43
CA ARG A 92 2.11 7.03 -11.16
C ARG A 92 1.83 8.00 -10.01
N ALA A 93 2.65 9.04 -9.86
CA ALA A 93 2.50 10.07 -8.83
C ALA A 93 1.14 10.77 -8.87
N LYS A 94 0.62 11.12 -10.06
CA LYS A 94 -0.70 11.75 -10.20
C LYS A 94 -1.82 10.80 -9.75
N LEU A 95 -1.73 9.50 -10.07
CA LEU A 95 -2.71 8.52 -9.61
C LEU A 95 -2.66 8.33 -8.09
N LEU A 96 -1.47 8.39 -7.47
CA LEU A 96 -1.32 8.38 -6.02
C LEU A 96 -2.00 9.61 -5.38
N ASN A 97 -1.84 10.80 -5.97
CA ASN A 97 -2.53 12.01 -5.55
C ASN A 97 -4.06 11.90 -5.69
N VAL A 98 -4.56 11.38 -6.81
CA VAL A 98 -5.99 11.13 -7.03
C VAL A 98 -6.52 10.17 -5.96
N GLY A 99 -5.83 9.05 -5.74
CA GLY A 99 -6.20 8.09 -4.70
C GLY A 99 -6.24 8.69 -3.31
N PHE A 100 -5.29 9.57 -2.97
CA PHE A 100 -5.31 10.30 -1.70
C PHE A 100 -6.58 11.15 -1.55
N VAL A 101 -6.90 11.97 -2.57
CA VAL A 101 -8.05 12.88 -2.54
C VAL A 101 -9.37 12.12 -2.51
N GLU A 102 -9.53 11.10 -3.35
CA GLU A 102 -10.78 10.33 -3.43
C GLU A 102 -11.00 9.46 -2.18
N ALA A 103 -9.95 8.84 -1.64
CA ALA A 103 -10.07 8.02 -0.43
C ALA A 103 -10.60 8.82 0.77
N LEU A 104 -10.17 10.08 0.92
CA LEU A 104 -10.62 10.96 2.01
C LEU A 104 -12.13 11.28 1.96
N LYS A 105 -12.77 11.12 0.80
CA LYS A 105 -14.23 11.29 0.66
C LYS A 105 -15.00 10.05 1.15
N LEU A 106 -14.34 8.90 1.19
CA LEU A 106 -14.96 7.61 1.54
C LEU A 106 -14.89 7.33 3.04
N TYR A 107 -13.80 7.72 3.70
CA TYR A 107 -13.57 7.43 5.10
C TYR A 107 -12.51 8.35 5.72
N ASP A 108 -12.51 8.49 7.06
CA ASP A 108 -11.54 9.30 7.81
C ASP A 108 -10.19 8.58 7.95
N TRP A 109 -9.49 8.38 6.83
CA TRP A 109 -8.18 7.73 6.80
C TRP A 109 -7.10 8.57 7.48
N GLN A 110 -6.33 7.94 8.35
CA GLN A 110 -5.25 8.60 9.10
C GLN A 110 -3.90 8.47 8.37
N CYS A 111 -3.72 7.36 7.68
CA CYS A 111 -2.47 6.91 7.08
C CYS A 111 -2.71 6.46 5.64
N PHE A 112 -1.77 6.77 4.76
CA PHE A 112 -1.79 6.41 3.36
C PHE A 112 -0.57 5.56 3.07
N LEU A 113 -0.83 4.36 2.57
CA LEU A 113 0.18 3.46 2.04
C LEU A 113 0.14 3.56 0.51
N PHE A 114 1.11 4.22 -0.07
CA PHE A 114 1.28 4.32 -1.53
C PHE A 114 2.07 3.11 -2.00
N HIS A 115 1.47 2.28 -2.86
CA HIS A 115 1.95 0.91 -3.05
C HIS A 115 1.89 0.48 -4.51
N ASP A 116 3.00 0.03 -5.08
CA ASP A 116 3.03 -0.56 -6.41
C ASP A 116 2.30 -1.91 -6.44
N VAL A 117 1.64 -2.22 -7.54
CA VAL A 117 0.79 -3.42 -7.64
C VAL A 117 1.58 -4.75 -7.61
N ASP A 118 2.87 -4.72 -7.91
CA ASP A 118 3.72 -5.91 -8.10
C ASP A 118 4.74 -6.13 -6.97
N VAL A 119 4.47 -5.59 -5.79
CA VAL A 119 5.34 -5.68 -4.60
C VAL A 119 4.61 -6.41 -3.50
N LEU A 120 5.30 -7.29 -2.77
CA LEU A 120 4.72 -8.05 -1.67
C LEU A 120 5.68 -8.05 -0.48
N PRO A 121 5.22 -7.79 0.76
CA PRO A 121 6.05 -7.95 1.94
C PRO A 121 6.32 -9.44 2.21
N GLU A 122 7.59 -9.79 2.38
CA GLU A 122 8.04 -11.16 2.71
C GLU A 122 8.19 -11.43 4.21
N ASP A 123 7.99 -10.43 5.07
CA ASP A 123 8.18 -10.57 6.53
C ASP A 123 7.05 -9.87 7.27
N ASP A 124 6.30 -10.63 8.08
CA ASP A 124 5.11 -10.13 8.80
C ASP A 124 5.44 -9.13 9.93
N ARG A 125 6.72 -8.99 10.27
CA ARG A 125 7.23 -7.94 11.16
C ARG A 125 7.38 -6.60 10.45
N ASN A 126 7.21 -6.53 9.12
CA ASN A 126 7.08 -5.26 8.40
C ASN A 126 5.71 -4.63 8.66
N LEU A 127 5.62 -3.86 9.75
CA LEU A 127 4.37 -3.27 10.21
C LEU A 127 3.91 -2.12 9.29
N HIS A 128 2.75 -2.24 8.67
CA HIS A 128 2.17 -1.24 7.78
C HIS A 128 1.39 -0.21 8.61
N TYR A 129 2.10 0.77 9.16
CA TYR A 129 1.52 1.94 9.81
C TYR A 129 2.39 3.16 9.52
N CYS A 130 1.80 4.35 9.62
CA CYS A 130 2.50 5.60 9.42
C CYS A 130 3.08 6.12 10.75
N PRO A 131 4.41 6.27 10.88
CA PRO A 131 5.00 6.97 12.00
C PRO A 131 4.65 8.46 11.96
N TYR A 132 4.40 9.08 13.11
CA TYR A 132 4.06 10.51 13.16
C TYR A 132 5.26 11.43 12.88
N LYS A 133 6.49 11.00 13.23
CA LYS A 133 7.69 11.84 13.12
C LYS A 133 8.18 11.97 11.68
N ASN A 134 8.37 10.83 11.00
CA ASN A 134 8.93 10.77 9.65
C ASN A 134 8.05 9.91 8.73
N PRO A 135 7.97 10.22 7.43
CA PRO A 135 7.53 9.28 6.41
C PRO A 135 8.29 7.95 6.50
N ARG A 136 7.67 6.85 6.08
CA ARG A 136 8.28 5.53 6.13
C ARG A 136 8.42 4.92 4.74
N HIS A 137 9.63 4.50 4.40
CA HIS A 137 9.88 3.66 3.24
C HIS A 137 9.69 2.19 3.64
N MET A 138 8.83 1.46 2.92
CA MET A 138 8.45 0.08 3.23
C MET A 138 9.24 -0.94 2.39
N ALA A 139 9.69 -0.57 1.19
CA ALA A 139 10.35 -1.44 0.22
C ALA A 139 11.90 -1.36 0.27
N VAL A 140 12.47 -1.47 1.47
CA VAL A 140 13.92 -1.25 1.70
C VAL A 140 14.84 -2.38 1.24
N ALA A 141 14.29 -3.58 1.03
CA ALA A 141 15.05 -4.78 0.68
C ALA A 141 14.21 -5.66 -0.26
N MET A 142 14.28 -5.39 -1.56
CA MET A 142 13.53 -6.14 -2.58
C MET A 142 14.39 -7.24 -3.21
N ASN A 143 13.77 -8.38 -3.50
CA ASN A 143 14.43 -9.53 -4.15
C ASN A 143 15.10 -9.16 -5.50
N LYS A 144 14.46 -8.32 -6.32
CA LYS A 144 15.00 -7.84 -7.61
C LYS A 144 16.30 -7.03 -7.47
N PHE A 145 16.62 -6.59 -6.26
CA PHE A 145 17.84 -5.86 -5.90
C PHE A 145 18.68 -6.62 -4.88
N GLU A 146 18.59 -7.96 -4.86
CA GLU A 146 19.32 -8.82 -3.93
C GLU A 146 19.12 -8.45 -2.45
N TYR A 147 17.93 -7.97 -2.09
CA TYR A 147 17.60 -7.48 -0.76
C TYR A 147 18.51 -6.33 -0.28
N LYS A 148 19.05 -5.54 -1.22
CA LYS A 148 19.81 -4.32 -0.96
C LYS A 148 19.03 -3.09 -1.42
N LEU A 149 19.14 -2.02 -0.65
CA LEU A 149 18.65 -0.71 -1.08
C LEU A 149 19.57 -0.19 -2.19
N ILE A 150 19.01 0.26 -3.32
CA ILE A 150 19.81 0.67 -4.49
C ILE A 150 20.63 1.93 -4.18
N TYR A 151 20.00 2.91 -3.51
CA TYR A 151 20.61 4.16 -3.07
C TYR A 151 19.84 4.71 -1.86
N LYS A 152 20.50 5.52 -1.05
CA LYS A 152 20.04 5.94 0.29
C LYS A 152 18.73 6.73 0.25
N GLU A 153 18.53 7.51 -0.80
CA GLU A 153 17.42 8.42 -1.01
C GLU A 153 16.18 7.74 -1.63
N MET A 154 16.28 6.46 -1.98
CA MET A 154 15.19 5.73 -2.62
C MET A 154 13.92 5.73 -1.74
N PHE A 155 12.82 6.22 -2.30
CA PHE A 155 11.53 6.34 -1.61
C PHE A 155 10.33 5.85 -2.45
N GLY A 156 10.61 5.21 -3.59
CA GLY A 156 9.61 4.64 -4.49
C GLY A 156 9.01 3.34 -3.99
N THR A 157 8.29 2.66 -4.87
CA THR A 157 7.74 1.31 -4.68
C THR A 157 6.66 1.17 -3.60
N SER A 158 6.99 1.37 -2.33
CA SER A 158 6.04 1.29 -1.23
C SER A 158 6.43 2.24 -0.11
N SER A 159 5.58 3.22 0.19
CA SER A 159 5.82 4.22 1.23
C SER A 159 4.55 4.55 2.02
N ALA A 160 4.73 4.95 3.28
CA ALA A 160 3.65 5.24 4.20
C ALA A 160 3.79 6.66 4.79
N LEU A 161 2.74 7.46 4.63
CA LEU A 161 2.64 8.83 5.14
C LEU A 161 1.30 9.06 5.83
N THR A 162 1.33 9.77 6.96
CA THR A 162 0.09 10.27 7.56
C THR A 162 -0.58 11.27 6.61
N ALA A 163 -1.90 11.42 6.71
CA ALA A 163 -2.64 12.41 5.94
C ALA A 163 -2.07 13.85 6.12
N ASN A 164 -1.60 14.16 7.33
CA ASN A 164 -0.97 15.45 7.62
C ASN A 164 0.40 15.60 6.94
N GLN A 165 1.28 14.59 7.04
CA GLN A 165 2.58 14.62 6.35
C GLN A 165 2.39 14.82 4.85
N PHE A 166 1.45 14.09 4.23
CA PHE A 166 1.19 14.21 2.79
C PHE A 166 0.67 15.59 2.37
N ARG A 167 -0.22 16.19 3.16
CA ARG A 167 -0.70 17.56 2.92
C ARG A 167 0.40 18.59 3.07
N ARG A 168 1.28 18.45 4.07
CA ARG A 168 2.37 19.40 4.35
C ARG A 168 3.36 19.54 3.20
N ILE A 169 3.60 18.46 2.45
CA ILE A 169 4.49 18.43 1.30
C ILE A 169 3.76 18.68 -0.05
N ASN A 170 2.47 19.02 0.01
CA ASN A 170 1.61 19.21 -1.15
C ASN A 170 1.58 17.99 -2.10
N GLY A 171 1.54 16.79 -1.52
CA GLY A 171 1.51 15.52 -2.25
C GLY A 171 2.70 15.28 -3.19
N PHE A 172 2.53 14.32 -4.11
CA PHE A 172 3.50 14.03 -5.17
C PHE A 172 3.46 15.08 -6.29
N SER A 173 4.52 15.19 -7.10
CA SER A 173 4.48 15.98 -8.33
C SER A 173 3.58 15.36 -9.40
N ASN A 174 2.68 16.15 -9.98
CA ASN A 174 1.83 15.71 -11.11
C ASN A 174 2.54 15.77 -12.48
N ARG A 175 3.82 16.14 -12.54
CA ARG A 175 4.53 16.46 -13.79
C ARG A 175 5.29 15.29 -14.42
N TYR A 176 5.41 14.16 -13.72
CA TYR A 176 6.15 12.99 -14.18
C TYR A 176 5.24 12.06 -14.99
N TRP A 177 5.34 12.13 -16.31
CA TRP A 177 4.63 11.25 -17.25
C TRP A 177 5.56 10.17 -17.75
N GLY A 178 5.15 8.90 -17.65
CA GLY A 178 6.03 7.76 -17.93
C GLY A 178 6.81 7.31 -16.70
N TRP A 179 8.00 6.75 -16.92
CA TRP A 179 8.81 6.13 -15.88
C TRP A 179 9.89 7.08 -15.33
N GLY A 180 9.94 7.22 -14.01
CA GLY A 180 11.12 7.65 -13.26
C GLY A 180 11.10 9.09 -12.73
N GLY A 181 11.74 9.27 -11.57
CA GLY A 181 12.07 10.56 -10.96
C GLY A 181 10.99 11.13 -10.03
N GLU A 182 9.78 10.56 -10.03
CA GLU A 182 8.69 11.07 -9.19
C GLU A 182 8.85 10.70 -7.71
N ASP A 183 9.51 9.58 -7.43
CA ASP A 183 9.86 9.12 -6.10
C ASP A 183 11.08 9.85 -5.52
N ASP A 184 12.07 10.17 -6.37
CA ASP A 184 13.18 11.07 -6.00
C ASP A 184 12.69 12.50 -5.70
N ASP A 185 11.72 13.01 -6.47
CA ASP A 185 11.04 14.27 -6.19
C ASP A 185 10.34 14.21 -4.83
N MET A 186 9.63 13.11 -4.55
CA MET A 186 8.97 12.90 -3.27
C MET A 186 9.94 12.88 -2.10
N TYR A 187 11.10 12.22 -2.24
CA TYR A 187 12.12 12.19 -1.19
C TYR A 187 12.63 13.60 -0.82
N LYS A 188 12.73 14.49 -1.81
CA LYS A 188 13.23 15.86 -1.60
C LYS A 188 12.21 16.81 -0.93
N ARG A 189 10.94 16.43 -0.85
CA ARG A 189 9.87 17.24 -0.25
C ARG A 189 9.73 16.97 1.25
#